data_AF-A0A3P1WQ94-F1
#
_entry.id   AF-A0A3P1WQ94-F1
#
_cell.length_a   1.000
_cell.length_b   1.000
_cell.length_c   1.000
_cell.angle_alpha   90.00
_cell.angle_beta   90.00
_cell.angle_gamma   90.00
#
_symmetry.space_group_name_H-M   'P 1'
#
loop_
_entity.id
_entity.type
_entity.pdbx_description
1 polymer ?
#
loop_
_entity_poly.entity_id
_entity_poly.type
_entity_poly.pdbx_seq_one_letter_code
_entity_poly.pdbx_strand_id
1 'polypeptide(L)'
;MCFPPRKAPHITDTKAPGLLTRLLTTFASWDRLSLTLLRIGVLIALHWVRAEIGVIGALALIGFSIVTLSFLITTPQVWVAAPAQGVADADLGFPFLSGRGRLVLKDCIQIGVGFVLLVDSARMALKRREAKTA
;
A
#
# COMPACT_ATOMS: atom_id res chain seq x y z
N MET A 1 -18.58 -30.02 -32.84
CA MET A 1 -18.65 -30.05 -31.36
C MET A 1 -19.37 -28.79 -30.91
N CYS A 2 -20.60 -28.95 -30.43
CA CYS A 2 -21.49 -27.86 -30.03
C CYS A 2 -21.20 -27.51 -28.56
N PHE A 3 -20.82 -26.26 -28.27
CA PHE A 3 -20.60 -25.78 -26.91
C PHE A 3 -21.96 -25.65 -26.21
N PRO A 4 -22.15 -26.16 -24.98
CA PRO A 4 -23.41 -25.96 -24.26
C PRO A 4 -23.60 -24.48 -23.87
N PRO A 5 -24.83 -23.96 -23.83
CA PRO A 5 -25.11 -22.59 -23.44
C PRO A 5 -24.77 -22.36 -21.96
N ARG A 6 -23.96 -21.33 -21.69
CA ARG A 6 -23.59 -20.87 -20.35
C ARG A 6 -24.87 -20.40 -19.64
N LYS A 7 -25.33 -21.12 -18.61
CA LYS A 7 -26.46 -20.66 -17.77
C LYS A 7 -26.07 -19.31 -17.16
N ALA A 8 -26.84 -18.26 -17.48
CA ALA A 8 -26.70 -16.97 -16.84
C ALA A 8 -26.95 -17.13 -15.33
N PRO A 9 -26.15 -16.49 -14.46
CA PRO A 9 -26.46 -16.47 -13.04
C PRO A 9 -27.83 -15.82 -12.85
N HIS A 10 -28.70 -16.53 -12.13
CA HIS A 10 -29.98 -16.02 -11.67
C HIS A 10 -29.70 -14.76 -10.84
N ILE A 11 -29.98 -13.58 -11.41
CA ILE A 11 -29.94 -12.31 -10.68
C ILE A 11 -31.12 -12.35 -9.72
N THR A 12 -30.89 -12.90 -8.53
CA THR A 12 -31.81 -12.73 -7.41
C THR A 12 -31.82 -11.25 -7.04
N ASP A 13 -33.01 -10.67 -7.10
CA ASP A 13 -33.35 -9.29 -6.77
C ASP A 13 -32.69 -8.87 -5.44
N THR A 14 -31.57 -8.15 -5.55
CA THR A 14 -30.86 -7.58 -4.41
C THR A 14 -31.23 -6.11 -4.35
N LYS A 15 -32.17 -5.81 -3.45
CA LYS A 15 -32.42 -4.49 -2.87
C LYS A 15 -31.19 -3.62 -3.01
N ALA A 16 -31.27 -2.55 -3.81
CA ALA A 16 -30.13 -1.71 -4.19
C ALA A 16 -29.21 -1.50 -2.98
N PRO A 17 -27.98 -2.07 -2.97
CA PRO A 17 -27.13 -2.00 -1.80
C PRO A 17 -26.87 -0.52 -1.53
N GLY A 18 -27.16 -0.08 -0.30
CA GLY A 18 -26.91 1.29 0.10
C GLY A 18 -25.45 1.66 -0.17
N LEU A 19 -25.16 2.96 -0.28
CA LEU A 19 -23.80 3.47 -0.52
C LEU A 19 -22.78 2.82 0.43
N LEU A 20 -23.15 2.68 1.72
CA LEU A 20 -22.35 2.00 2.74
C LEU A 20 -22.05 0.54 2.39
N THR A 21 -23.03 -0.22 1.91
CA THR A 21 -22.84 -1.62 1.52
C THR A 21 -21.93 -1.74 0.30
N ARG A 22 -22.06 -0.83 -0.67
CA ARG A 22 -21.17 -0.76 -1.84
C ARG A 22 -19.73 -0.44 -1.44
N LEU A 23 -19.54 0.51 -0.53
CA LEU A 23 -18.22 0.85 0.01
C LEU A 23 -17.61 -0.34 0.75
N LEU A 24 -18.37 -0.99 1.64
CA LEU A 24 -17.91 -2.15 2.41
C LEU A 24 -17.55 -3.35 1.52
N THR A 25 -18.36 -3.67 0.49
CA THR A 25 -18.02 -4.76 -0.44
C THR A 25 -16.80 -4.42 -1.30
N THR A 26 -16.61 -3.14 -1.62
CA THR A 26 -15.44 -2.68 -2.36
C THR A 26 -14.19 -2.81 -1.50
N PHE A 27 -14.21 -2.35 -0.26
CA PHE A 27 -13.07 -2.53 0.65
C PHE A 27 -12.79 -4.00 0.98
N ALA A 28 -13.83 -4.84 1.05
CA ALA A 28 -13.69 -6.27 1.30
C ALA A 28 -13.09 -7.05 0.12
N SER A 29 -13.22 -6.53 -1.11
CA SER A 29 -12.60 -7.14 -2.29
C SER A 29 -11.12 -6.78 -2.46
N TRP A 30 -10.57 -5.90 -1.60
CA TRP A 30 -9.18 -5.46 -1.70
C TRP A 30 -8.22 -6.50 -1.12
N ASP A 31 -7.04 -6.59 -1.72
CA ASP A 31 -5.97 -7.43 -1.21
C ASP A 31 -5.53 -7.00 0.20
N ARG A 32 -5.08 -7.98 0.99
CA ARG A 32 -4.64 -7.78 2.38
C ARG A 32 -3.53 -6.74 2.50
N LEU A 33 -2.71 -6.58 1.45
CA LEU A 33 -1.64 -5.58 1.37
C LEU A 33 -2.20 -4.15 1.36
N SER A 34 -3.15 -3.89 0.48
CA SER A 34 -3.81 -2.59 0.33
C SER A 34 -4.54 -2.19 1.61
N LEU A 35 -5.19 -3.15 2.26
CA LEU A 35 -5.86 -2.93 3.54
C LEU A 35 -4.87 -2.60 4.66
N THR A 36 -3.68 -3.18 4.64
CA THR A 36 -2.61 -2.90 5.62
C THR A 36 -2.05 -1.50 5.44
N LEU A 37 -1.77 -1.08 4.20
CA LEU A 37 -1.36 0.29 3.89
C LEU A 37 -2.40 1.32 4.33
N LEU A 38 -3.68 1.06 4.10
CA LEU A 38 -4.76 1.95 4.55
C LEU A 38 -4.78 2.09 6.07
N ARG A 39 -4.59 0.98 6.81
CA ARG A 39 -4.50 1.00 8.28
C ARG A 39 -3.32 1.84 8.76
N ILE A 40 -2.14 1.70 8.13
CA ILE A 40 -0.97 2.52 8.43
C ILE A 40 -1.24 4.00 8.12
N GLY A 41 -1.92 4.30 7.01
CA GLY A 41 -2.35 5.65 6.68
C GLY A 41 -3.30 6.26 7.73
N VAL A 42 -4.25 5.48 8.25
CA VAL A 42 -5.12 5.91 9.36
C VAL A 42 -4.35 6.13 10.66
N LEU A 43 -3.39 5.24 10.98
CA LEU A 43 -2.49 5.40 12.13
C LEU A 43 -1.68 6.70 12.03
N ILE A 44 -1.18 7.03 10.84
CA ILE A 44 -0.50 8.29 10.56
C ILE A 44 -1.46 9.46 10.69
N ALA A 45 -2.68 9.40 10.14
CA ALA A 45 -3.67 10.47 10.31
C ALA A 45 -3.99 10.74 11.80
N LEU A 46 -3.92 9.71 12.64
CA LEU A 46 -4.09 9.82 14.09
C LEU A 46 -2.90 10.45 14.84
N HIS A 47 -1.78 10.75 14.15
CA HIS A 47 -0.61 11.40 14.73
C HIS A 47 -0.93 12.76 15.36
N TRP A 48 -1.93 13.46 14.81
CA TRP A 48 -2.35 14.78 15.28
C TRP A 48 -2.82 14.76 16.74
N VAL A 49 -3.42 13.65 17.18
CA VAL A 49 -3.96 13.50 18.54
C VAL A 49 -2.87 13.02 19.51
N ARG A 50 -2.01 12.09 19.08
CA ARG A 50 -0.93 11.53 19.90
C ARG A 50 0.35 11.33 19.09
N ALA A 51 1.41 12.07 19.45
CA ALA A 51 2.72 11.99 18.81
C ALA A 51 3.33 10.57 18.85
N GLU A 52 3.06 9.81 19.93
CA GLU A 52 3.53 8.42 20.09
C GLU A 52 2.96 7.47 19.03
N ILE A 53 1.68 7.64 18.67
CA ILE A 53 1.01 6.80 17.66
C ILE A 53 1.54 7.16 16.26
N GLY A 54 1.83 8.44 16.03
CA GLY A 54 2.47 8.92 14.80
C GLY A 54 3.84 8.28 14.55
N VAL A 55 4.67 8.15 15.59
CA VAL A 55 5.98 7.47 15.51
C VAL A 55 5.81 6.00 15.11
N ILE A 56 4.88 5.27 15.74
CA ILE A 56 4.63 3.86 15.42
C ILE A 56 4.12 3.72 13.98
N GLY A 57 3.21 4.60 13.54
CA GLY A 57 2.70 4.63 12.18
C GLY A 57 3.80 4.90 11.14
N ALA A 58 4.68 5.89 11.41
CA ALA A 58 5.81 6.21 10.54
C ALA A 58 6.83 5.07 10.45
N LEU A 59 7.16 4.42 11.57
CA LEU A 59 8.05 3.25 11.58
C LEU A 59 7.43 2.06 10.83
N ALA A 60 6.13 1.81 11.01
CA ALA A 60 5.42 0.77 10.28
C ALA A 60 5.42 1.05 8.76
N LEU A 61 5.27 2.32 8.35
CA LEU A 61 5.30 2.74 6.95
C LEU A 61 6.67 2.51 6.30
N ILE A 62 7.75 2.86 7.00
CA ILE A 62 9.13 2.63 6.55
C ILE A 62 9.42 1.14 6.50
N GLY A 63 9.09 0.39 7.56
CA GLY A 63 9.31 -1.05 7.63
C GLY A 63 8.59 -1.80 6.51
N PHE A 64 7.35 -1.43 6.21
CA PHE A 64 6.59 -1.97 5.08
C PHE A 64 7.31 -1.77 3.74
N SER A 65 7.87 -0.57 3.52
CA SER A 65 8.59 -0.23 2.28
C SER A 65 9.90 -1.01 2.17
N ILE A 66 10.61 -1.20 3.29
CA ILE A 66 11.84 -2.02 3.34
C ILE A 66 11.55 -3.48 3.01
N VAL A 67 10.48 -4.06 3.57
CA VAL A 67 10.09 -5.45 3.25
C VAL A 67 9.81 -5.59 1.76
N THR A 68 9.07 -4.64 1.17
CA THR A 68 8.74 -4.65 -0.26
C THR A 68 9.98 -4.54 -1.14
N LEU A 69 10.89 -3.61 -0.83
CA LEU A 69 12.16 -3.48 -1.52
C LEU A 69 13.07 -4.69 -1.32
N SER A 70 13.08 -5.31 -0.14
CA SER A 70 13.87 -6.51 0.13
C SER A 70 13.44 -7.68 -0.75
N PHE A 71 12.13 -7.92 -0.90
CA PHE A 71 11.64 -8.95 -1.84
C PHE A 71 12.08 -8.66 -3.28
N LEU A 72 12.07 -7.39 -3.66
CA LEU A 72 12.53 -6.90 -4.96
C LEU A 72 14.06 -6.79 -5.08
N ILE A 73 14.86 -7.11 -4.05
CA ILE A 73 16.32 -7.18 -4.14
C ILE A 73 16.80 -8.62 -3.99
N THR A 74 16.04 -9.47 -3.32
CA THR A 74 16.36 -10.89 -3.13
C THR A 74 15.92 -11.76 -4.30
N THR A 75 15.00 -11.28 -5.16
CA THR A 75 14.43 -12.09 -6.25
C THR A 75 14.82 -11.57 -7.64
N PRO A 76 16.07 -11.71 -8.11
CA PRO A 76 16.56 -11.06 -9.34
C PRO A 76 15.80 -11.40 -10.62
N GLN A 77 15.13 -12.54 -10.64
CA GLN A 77 14.15 -12.92 -11.67
C GLN A 77 12.99 -11.90 -11.82
N VAL A 78 12.80 -11.04 -10.81
CA VAL A 78 11.73 -10.04 -10.70
C VAL A 78 12.18 -8.63 -11.14
N TRP A 79 13.37 -8.44 -11.68
CA TRP A 79 13.68 -7.17 -12.41
C TRP A 79 14.71 -7.35 -13.51
N VAL A 80 15.50 -8.43 -13.45
CA VAL A 80 16.24 -8.95 -14.60
C VAL A 80 15.25 -9.83 -15.35
N ALA A 81 14.77 -9.36 -16.51
CA ALA A 81 13.89 -10.12 -17.38
C ALA A 81 14.47 -11.52 -17.64
N ALA A 82 13.94 -12.55 -16.97
CA ALA A 82 14.11 -13.92 -17.40
C ALA A 82 12.96 -14.19 -18.37
N PRO A 83 13.22 -14.25 -19.69
CA PRO A 83 12.21 -14.51 -20.71
C PRO A 83 11.81 -15.99 -20.60
N ALA A 84 10.94 -16.33 -19.67
CA ALA A 84 10.60 -17.73 -19.42
C ALA A 84 9.12 -18.07 -19.60
N GLN A 85 8.20 -17.10 -19.77
CA GLN A 85 6.79 -17.42 -20.06
C GLN A 85 6.11 -16.36 -20.95
N GLY A 86 6.50 -16.29 -22.23
CA GLY A 86 5.60 -15.99 -23.36
C GLY A 86 4.81 -14.67 -23.42
N VAL A 87 4.96 -13.76 -22.46
CA VAL A 87 4.43 -12.41 -22.54
C VAL A 87 5.64 -11.51 -22.71
N ALA A 88 5.92 -11.13 -23.95
CA ALA A 88 6.88 -10.09 -24.24
C ALA A 88 6.45 -8.85 -23.42
N ASP A 89 7.24 -8.51 -22.40
CA ASP A 89 7.14 -7.21 -21.75
C ASP A 89 7.25 -6.17 -22.87
N ALA A 90 6.14 -5.52 -23.20
CA ALA A 90 6.07 -4.51 -24.26
C ALA A 90 6.94 -3.28 -23.96
N ASP A 91 7.56 -3.21 -22.77
CA ASP A 91 8.43 -2.14 -22.30
C ASP A 91 9.87 -2.63 -22.13
N LEU A 92 10.54 -2.99 -23.23
CA LEU A 92 12.01 -3.06 -23.36
C LEU A 92 12.67 -1.65 -23.32
N GLY A 93 12.07 -0.72 -22.57
CA GLY A 93 12.46 0.69 -22.51
C GLY A 93 12.45 1.18 -21.06
N PHE A 94 13.62 1.17 -20.44
CA PHE A 94 13.91 1.67 -19.10
C PHE A 94 13.30 0.90 -17.90
N PRO A 95 14.14 0.35 -16.99
CA PRO A 95 13.72 -0.27 -15.73
C PRO A 95 12.75 0.57 -14.89
N PHE A 96 12.85 1.91 -14.98
CA PHE A 96 12.04 2.87 -14.22
C PHE A 96 10.63 3.13 -14.79
N LEU A 97 10.37 2.87 -16.08
CA LEU A 97 9.03 3.04 -16.69
C LEU A 97 8.18 1.77 -16.69
N SER A 98 8.80 0.60 -16.53
CA SER A 98 8.07 -0.66 -16.33
C SER A 98 7.14 -0.58 -15.10
N GLY A 99 6.05 -1.37 -15.09
CA GLY A 99 5.13 -1.42 -13.94
C GLY A 99 5.82 -1.69 -12.59
N ARG A 100 7.00 -2.31 -12.59
CA ARG A 100 7.82 -2.61 -11.41
C ARG A 100 8.72 -1.45 -11.00
N GLY A 101 9.20 -0.63 -11.94
CA GLY A 101 9.92 0.62 -11.65
C GLY A 101 9.07 1.62 -10.86
N ARG A 102 7.78 1.72 -11.20
CA ARG A 102 6.80 2.52 -10.43
C ARG A 102 6.63 2.02 -8.99
N LEU A 103 6.78 0.71 -8.76
CA LEU A 103 6.70 0.11 -7.43
C LEU A 103 7.87 0.55 -6.55
N VAL A 104 9.09 0.60 -7.10
CA VAL A 104 10.27 1.13 -6.40
C VAL A 104 10.09 2.61 -6.08
N LEU A 105 9.63 3.39 -7.06
CA LEU A 105 9.46 4.84 -6.88
C LEU A 105 8.44 5.16 -5.77
N LYS A 106 7.31 4.45 -5.70
CA LYS A 106 6.35 4.66 -4.60
C LYS A 106 6.97 4.36 -3.24
N ASP A 107 7.80 3.32 -3.13
CA ASP A 107 8.40 2.89 -1.86
C ASP A 107 9.47 3.88 -1.42
N CYS A 108 10.25 4.44 -2.34
CA CYS A 108 11.18 5.53 -2.04
C CYS A 108 10.47 6.78 -1.51
N ILE A 109 9.36 7.18 -2.16
CA ILE A 109 8.55 8.31 -1.70
C ILE A 109 7.96 8.00 -0.31
N GLN A 110 7.49 6.78 -0.10
CA GLN A 110 6.87 6.35 1.14
C GLN A 110 7.87 6.31 2.32
N ILE A 111 9.11 5.91 2.08
CA ILE A 111 10.21 6.01 3.07
C ILE A 111 10.52 7.48 3.38
N GLY A 112 10.59 8.35 2.36
CA GLY A 112 10.83 9.79 2.54
C GLY A 112 9.74 10.45 3.39
N VAL A 113 8.47 10.19 3.09
CA VAL A 113 7.33 10.68 3.86
C VAL A 113 7.36 10.14 5.29
N GLY A 114 7.63 8.84 5.47
CA GLY A 114 7.76 8.23 6.79
C GLY A 114 8.85 8.88 7.63
N PHE A 115 10.01 9.20 7.04
CA PHE A 115 11.11 9.84 7.75
C PHE A 115 10.76 11.27 8.20
N VAL A 116 10.12 12.07 7.33
CA VAL A 116 9.67 13.42 7.69
C VAL A 116 8.66 13.38 8.84
N LEU A 117 7.70 12.46 8.78
CA LEU A 117 6.70 12.28 9.85
C LEU A 117 7.32 11.83 11.18
N LEU A 118 8.37 11.01 11.13
CA LEU A 118 9.10 10.58 12.31
C LEU A 118 9.78 11.77 12.99
N VAL A 119 10.45 12.62 12.21
CA VAL A 119 11.12 13.83 12.72
C VAL A 119 10.11 14.83 13.29
N ASP A 120 8.99 15.03 12.59
CA ASP A 120 7.93 15.94 13.05
C ASP A 120 7.28 15.44 14.36
N SER A 121 6.98 14.14 14.44
CA SER A 121 6.45 13.51 15.65
C SER A 121 7.44 13.60 16.82
N ALA A 122 8.74 13.42 16.57
CA ALA A 122 9.78 13.58 17.60
C ALA A 122 9.86 15.03 18.11
N ARG A 123 9.78 16.03 17.21
CA ARG A 123 9.73 17.44 17.60
C ARG A 123 8.50 17.77 18.45
N MET A 124 7.33 17.26 18.07
CA MET A 124 6.10 17.41 18.86
C MET A 124 6.20 16.76 20.25
N ALA A 125 6.82 15.57 20.33
CA ALA A 125 7.03 14.90 21.60
C ALA A 125 7.97 15.71 22.51
N LEU A 126 9.08 16.24 21.99
CA LEU A 126 10.01 17.07 22.76
C LEU A 126 9.34 18.34 23.31
N LYS A 127 8.61 19.09 22.47
CA LYS A 127 7.88 20.29 22.89
C LYS A 127 6.90 20.02 24.04
N ARG A 128 6.20 18.88 24.00
CA ARG A 128 5.29 18.47 25.07
C ARG A 128 6.01 18.13 26.39
N ARG A 129 7.24 17.61 26.32
CA ARG A 129 8.05 17.33 27.52
C ARG A 129 8.54 18.63 28.17
N GLU A 130 8.98 19.59 27.38
CA GLU A 130 9.39 20.92 27.86
C GLU A 130 8.23 21.64 28.54
N ALA A 131 7.04 21.67 27.91
CA ALA A 131 5.85 22.29 28.47
C ALA A 131 5.30 21.61 29.75
N LYS A 132 5.67 20.36 30.01
CA LYS A 132 5.31 19.64 31.24
C LYS A 132 6.29 19.91 32.38
N THR A 133 7.51 20.37 32.05
CA THR A 133 8.59 20.60 33.02
C THR A 133 8.65 22.06 33.48
N ALA A 134 8.09 22.98 32.70
CA ALA A 134 7.84 24.38 33.07
C ALA A 134 6.55 24.52 33.89
#